data_AF-A0A8J8JYK7-F1
#
_entry.id   AF-A0A8J8JYK7-F1
#
_cell.length_a   1.000
_cell.length_b   1.000
_cell.length_c   1.000
_cell.angle_alpha   90.00
_cell.angle_beta   90.00
_cell.angle_gamma   90.00
#
_symmetry.space_group_name_H-M   'P 1'
#
loop_
_entity.id
_entity.type
_entity.pdbx_description
1 polymer ?
#
loop_
_entity_poly.entity_id
_entity_poly.type
_entity_poly.pdbx_seq_one_letter_code
_entity_poly.pdbx_strand_id
1 'polypeptide(L)'
;MEELFEYGILLRNTSETGTPAIGFYFQQLRDYIVAFKVFRFNTISQQRLADEFDTVTGFGTRADVFSLYYRLASMGHKIVLDREVRENAVRYLHRYTSLVQQHFPELRETFNPQTDGRVGFIGEFFLVNQYLGGYGFRALGETEEEIHFIPVQQAIGKSNLSYLDGANQLHRTSSARGFRGGIDITSEVINHELLPQLSLFVEEGSLNESNCPDLLVEFIVETVLQNKGIFKALLDADGQSISYPLKLDEVLNVLLREKLHRHYRYELTSTKRRSGEIEEMWDGGFVSYSLNLTAQDEKQISDAVDNSLDSGHLPKFHARYVDLDKLERPLVKAISWLRSTKVQIESPLYDGESKLKIEVAKAHPISNDDAKGYLVWLYSAFLENYKSIVETNFPTLKQHFRMYSKLPISVHLVLGSAERNGFGRSITPLTQYFSESPSSISEVKVIDDLECNVGDSGSFSTGGVEFQANFVRCNSFESLFFSIVGRMNDSFQGMTLRRLVYETIVDELNAVKKIFRTQCKNVENS
;
A
#
# COMPACT_ATOMS: atom_id res chain seq x y z
N MET A 1 -45.63 9.68 -34.87
CA MET A 1 -45.70 9.15 -33.49
C MET A 1 -45.55 7.63 -33.53
N GLU A 2 -46.31 6.95 -34.39
CA GLU A 2 -46.15 5.53 -34.75
C GLU A 2 -44.72 5.09 -35.03
N GLU A 3 -43.97 5.85 -35.84
CA GLU A 3 -42.56 5.58 -36.12
C GLU A 3 -41.71 5.44 -34.84
N LEU A 4 -42.00 6.18 -33.76
CA LEU A 4 -41.25 6.08 -32.51
C LEU A 4 -41.53 4.77 -31.76
N PHE A 5 -42.68 4.14 -31.99
CA PHE A 5 -42.96 2.79 -31.49
C PHE A 5 -42.29 1.74 -32.38
N GLU A 6 -42.32 1.94 -33.70
CA GLU A 6 -41.67 1.03 -34.68
C GLU A 6 -40.15 0.98 -34.51
N TYR A 7 -39.51 2.12 -34.22
CA TYR A 7 -38.08 2.19 -33.91
C TYR A 7 -37.72 1.81 -32.46
N GLY A 8 -38.69 1.35 -31.66
CA GLY A 8 -38.45 0.90 -30.30
C GLY A 8 -38.01 2.02 -29.34
N ILE A 9 -38.38 3.27 -29.60
CA ILE A 9 -38.10 4.42 -28.72
C ILE A 9 -39.20 4.53 -27.65
N LEU A 10 -40.45 4.34 -28.04
CA LEU A 10 -41.62 4.34 -27.17
C LEU A 10 -42.22 2.93 -27.04
N LEU A 11 -42.83 2.67 -25.89
CA LEU A 11 -43.54 1.43 -25.58
C LEU A 11 -44.99 1.74 -25.23
N ARG A 12 -45.91 0.88 -25.69
CA ARG A 12 -47.29 0.89 -25.21
C ARG A 12 -47.37 -0.02 -24.00
N ASN A 13 -47.69 0.56 -22.86
CA ASN A 13 -47.96 -0.16 -21.62
C ASN A 13 -49.43 -0.02 -21.25
N THR A 14 -49.91 -0.93 -20.42
CA THR A 14 -51.21 -0.80 -19.77
C THR A 14 -50.93 -0.61 -18.28
N SER A 15 -51.46 0.44 -17.66
CA SER A 15 -51.33 0.63 -16.21
C SER A 15 -52.00 -0.52 -15.45
N GLU A 16 -51.72 -0.65 -14.15
CA GLU A 16 -52.41 -1.58 -13.24
C GLU A 16 -53.93 -1.37 -13.21
N THR A 17 -54.39 -0.16 -13.57
CA THR A 17 -55.81 0.22 -13.70
C THR A 17 -56.41 -0.03 -15.09
N GLY A 18 -55.67 -0.66 -16.01
CA GLY A 18 -56.13 -0.96 -17.37
C GLY A 18 -56.13 0.23 -18.34
N THR A 19 -55.60 1.40 -17.93
CA THR A 19 -55.50 2.55 -18.84
C THR A 19 -54.27 2.43 -19.75
N PRO A 20 -54.41 2.67 -21.07
CA PRO A 20 -53.28 2.67 -21.97
C PRO A 20 -52.32 3.82 -21.61
N ALA A 21 -51.05 3.47 -21.46
CA ALA A 21 -49.95 4.36 -21.11
C ALA A 21 -48.83 4.26 -22.16
N ILE A 22 -48.14 5.37 -22.41
CA ILE A 22 -46.98 5.40 -23.31
C ILE A 22 -45.73 5.58 -22.44
N GLY A 23 -44.82 4.60 -22.52
CA GLY A 23 -43.52 4.62 -21.85
C GLY A 23 -42.38 4.83 -22.86
N PHE A 24 -41.18 5.05 -22.34
CA PHE A 24 -39.95 5.00 -23.14
C PHE A 24 -39.29 3.65 -22.97
N TYR A 25 -38.77 3.08 -24.06
CA TYR A 25 -37.95 1.88 -24.00
C TYR A 25 -36.59 2.17 -23.34
N PHE A 26 -35.95 3.29 -23.73
CA PHE A 26 -34.65 3.72 -23.21
C PHE A 26 -34.81 4.86 -22.20
N GLN A 27 -34.59 4.53 -20.92
CA GLN A 27 -34.70 5.48 -19.81
C GLN A 27 -33.79 6.72 -19.99
N GLN A 28 -32.53 6.53 -20.41
CA GLN A 28 -31.59 7.66 -20.58
C GLN A 28 -32.04 8.64 -21.67
N LEU A 29 -32.66 8.15 -22.74
CA LEU A 29 -33.19 8.99 -23.81
C LEU A 29 -34.40 9.81 -23.34
N ARG A 30 -35.31 9.19 -22.57
CA ARG A 30 -36.40 9.88 -21.88
C ARG A 30 -35.86 11.02 -21.04
N ASP A 31 -34.91 10.71 -20.16
CA ASP A 31 -34.37 11.65 -19.18
C ASP A 31 -33.68 12.83 -19.89
N TYR A 32 -32.96 12.56 -20.97
CA TYR A 32 -32.32 13.58 -21.79
C TYR A 32 -33.35 14.52 -22.44
N ILE A 33 -34.39 13.97 -23.08
CA ILE A 33 -35.45 14.78 -23.71
C ILE A 33 -36.15 15.65 -22.67
N VAL A 34 -36.50 15.08 -21.51
CA VAL A 34 -37.17 15.82 -20.44
C VAL A 34 -36.27 16.94 -19.91
N ALA A 35 -35.02 16.66 -19.57
CA ALA A 35 -34.09 17.65 -19.01
C ALA A 35 -33.76 18.78 -20.01
N PHE A 36 -33.40 18.44 -21.25
CA PHE A 36 -32.82 19.40 -22.20
C PHE A 36 -33.80 19.97 -23.22
N LYS A 37 -34.93 19.30 -23.51
CA LYS A 37 -35.90 19.76 -24.52
C LYS A 37 -37.20 20.26 -23.91
N VAL A 38 -37.73 19.58 -22.90
CA VAL A 38 -38.98 19.96 -22.23
C VAL A 38 -38.72 21.06 -21.20
N PHE A 39 -37.97 20.74 -20.14
CA PHE A 39 -37.68 21.72 -19.08
C PHE A 39 -36.53 22.66 -19.42
N ARG A 40 -35.66 22.26 -20.35
CA ARG A 40 -34.49 23.04 -20.81
C ARG A 40 -33.63 23.53 -19.65
N PHE A 41 -33.31 22.63 -18.73
CA PHE A 41 -32.56 22.94 -17.51
C PHE A 41 -31.22 23.64 -17.79
N ASN A 42 -30.60 23.38 -18.94
CA ASN A 42 -29.36 24.04 -19.37
C ASN A 42 -29.51 25.53 -19.69
N THR A 43 -30.74 26.04 -19.83
CA THR A 43 -31.02 27.45 -20.20
C THR A 43 -31.71 28.26 -19.10
N ILE A 44 -32.23 27.59 -18.06
CA ILE A 44 -32.88 28.28 -16.94
C ILE A 44 -31.82 28.82 -15.97
N SER A 45 -32.19 29.83 -15.18
CA SER A 45 -31.34 30.37 -14.12
C SER A 45 -31.11 29.35 -12.99
N GLN A 46 -30.00 29.49 -12.28
CA GLN A 46 -29.67 28.72 -11.07
C GLN A 46 -30.80 28.70 -10.02
N GLN A 47 -31.42 29.85 -9.74
CA GLN A 47 -32.52 29.92 -8.77
C GLN A 47 -33.72 29.07 -9.21
N ARG A 48 -34.18 29.25 -10.45
CA ARG A 48 -35.27 28.43 -11.00
C ARG A 48 -34.95 26.94 -11.02
N LEU A 49 -33.69 26.56 -11.28
CA LEU A 49 -33.28 25.16 -11.19
C LEU A 49 -33.40 24.61 -9.77
N ALA A 50 -33.02 25.41 -8.77
CA ALA A 50 -33.20 25.06 -7.36
C ALA A 50 -34.68 24.85 -7.03
N ASP A 51 -35.53 25.80 -7.41
CA ASP A 51 -36.98 25.73 -7.17
C ASP A 51 -37.61 24.47 -7.80
N GLU A 52 -37.18 24.09 -9.01
CA GLU A 52 -37.63 22.86 -9.67
C GLU A 52 -37.14 21.61 -8.95
N PHE A 53 -35.89 21.63 -8.45
CA PHE A 53 -35.29 20.50 -7.73
C PHE A 53 -35.93 20.28 -6.35
N ASP A 54 -36.31 21.35 -5.65
CA ASP A 54 -36.97 21.28 -4.34
C ASP A 54 -38.32 20.54 -4.39
N THR A 55 -38.92 20.42 -5.57
CA THR A 55 -40.14 19.62 -5.77
C THR A 55 -39.90 18.11 -5.83
N VAL A 56 -38.64 17.66 -5.86
CA VAL A 56 -38.26 16.24 -5.97
C VAL A 56 -38.17 15.62 -4.57
N THR A 57 -39.27 15.02 -4.11
CA THR A 57 -39.40 14.51 -2.73
C THR A 57 -38.99 13.04 -2.54
N GLY A 58 -38.55 12.34 -3.60
CA GLY A 58 -38.20 10.93 -3.52
C GLY A 58 -37.70 10.34 -4.84
N PHE A 59 -37.45 9.02 -4.83
CA PHE A 59 -37.06 8.28 -6.03
C PHE A 59 -38.20 8.24 -7.06
N GLY A 60 -37.84 8.29 -8.34
CA GLY A 60 -38.79 8.20 -9.45
C GLY A 60 -38.30 8.95 -10.69
N THR A 61 -39.17 9.05 -11.71
CA THR A 61 -38.81 9.63 -13.02
C THR A 61 -38.16 11.01 -12.93
N ARG A 62 -38.65 11.91 -12.06
CA ARG A 62 -38.02 13.23 -11.87
C ARG A 62 -36.60 13.12 -11.31
N ALA A 63 -36.36 12.23 -10.35
CA ALA A 63 -35.03 12.00 -9.80
C ALA A 63 -34.08 11.43 -10.87
N ASP A 64 -34.56 10.55 -11.75
CA ASP A 64 -33.78 10.02 -12.89
C ASP A 64 -33.35 11.14 -13.85
N VAL A 65 -34.31 12.01 -14.22
CA VAL A 65 -34.07 13.18 -15.08
C VAL A 65 -32.99 14.09 -14.48
N PHE A 66 -33.11 14.42 -13.19
CA PHE A 66 -32.10 15.24 -12.51
C PHE A 66 -30.76 14.53 -12.37
N SER A 67 -30.75 13.21 -12.17
CA SER A 67 -29.51 12.42 -12.10
C SER A 67 -28.75 12.43 -13.41
N LEU A 68 -29.45 12.26 -14.55
CA LEU A 68 -28.85 12.38 -15.87
C LEU A 68 -28.41 13.81 -16.15
N TYR A 69 -29.25 14.80 -15.83
CA TYR A 69 -28.93 16.20 -16.02
C TYR A 69 -27.67 16.61 -15.26
N TYR A 70 -27.55 16.21 -13.99
CA TYR A 70 -26.40 16.51 -13.14
C TYR A 70 -25.07 16.06 -13.76
N ARG A 71 -25.03 14.89 -14.43
CA ARG A 71 -23.81 14.39 -15.12
C ARG A 71 -23.34 15.33 -16.23
N LEU A 72 -24.28 16.00 -16.89
CA LEU A 72 -24.06 16.83 -18.08
C LEU A 72 -24.12 18.33 -17.78
N ALA A 73 -24.46 18.71 -16.54
CA ALA A 73 -24.67 20.09 -16.14
C ALA A 73 -23.35 20.87 -16.05
N SER A 74 -23.44 22.18 -16.27
CA SER A 74 -22.33 23.10 -15.97
C SER A 74 -22.04 23.14 -14.47
N MET A 75 -20.83 23.51 -14.09
CA MET A 75 -20.43 23.60 -12.68
C MET A 75 -21.37 24.50 -11.87
N GLY A 76 -21.81 25.64 -12.41
CA GLY A 76 -22.75 26.53 -11.73
C GLY A 76 -24.09 25.85 -11.40
N HIS A 77 -24.57 24.95 -12.25
CA HIS A 77 -25.79 24.18 -12.00
C HIS A 77 -25.55 22.98 -11.08
N LYS A 78 -24.38 22.35 -11.12
CA LYS A 78 -24.00 21.32 -10.12
C LYS A 78 -23.98 21.90 -8.71
N ILE A 79 -23.37 23.07 -8.54
CA ILE A 79 -23.29 23.77 -7.25
C ILE A 79 -24.67 24.03 -6.65
N VAL A 80 -25.68 24.38 -7.46
CA VAL A 80 -27.06 24.54 -6.98
C VAL A 80 -27.58 23.26 -6.30
N LEU A 81 -27.17 22.10 -6.79
CA LEU A 81 -27.69 20.80 -6.37
C LEU A 81 -26.84 20.13 -5.27
N ASP A 82 -25.57 20.53 -5.11
CA ASP A 82 -24.61 19.83 -4.24
C ASP A 82 -23.80 20.74 -3.30
N ARG A 83 -24.11 22.04 -3.23
CA ARG A 83 -23.28 23.08 -2.61
C ARG A 83 -22.60 22.66 -1.31
N GLU A 84 -23.39 22.28 -0.30
CA GLU A 84 -22.87 21.93 1.03
C GLU A 84 -21.88 20.76 0.96
N VAL A 85 -22.27 19.71 0.24
CA VAL A 85 -21.47 18.49 0.09
C VAL A 85 -20.17 18.78 -0.66
N ARG A 86 -20.24 19.60 -1.71
CA ARG A 86 -19.10 20.03 -2.50
C ARG A 86 -18.13 20.88 -1.68
N GLU A 87 -18.62 21.88 -0.96
CA GLU A 87 -17.81 22.72 -0.08
C GLU A 87 -17.10 21.87 1.01
N ASN A 88 -17.78 20.87 1.56
CA ASN A 88 -17.19 19.91 2.49
C ASN A 88 -16.11 19.03 1.83
N ALA A 89 -16.35 18.54 0.61
CA ALA A 89 -15.39 17.74 -0.13
C ALA A 89 -14.11 18.53 -0.50
N VAL A 90 -14.24 19.81 -0.88
CA VAL A 90 -13.09 20.71 -1.10
C VAL A 90 -12.26 20.83 0.17
N ARG A 91 -12.90 21.16 1.30
CA ARG A 91 -12.20 21.27 2.59
C ARG A 91 -11.53 19.95 2.99
N TYR A 92 -12.19 18.83 2.75
CA TYR A 92 -11.65 17.49 3.01
C TYR A 92 -10.39 17.20 2.22
N LEU A 93 -10.41 17.42 0.90
CA LEU A 93 -9.28 17.18 0.02
C LEU A 93 -8.09 18.10 0.35
N HIS A 94 -8.34 19.40 0.57
CA HIS A 94 -7.30 20.33 0.98
C HIS A 94 -6.72 19.98 2.35
N ARG A 95 -7.54 19.52 3.29
CA ARG A 95 -7.06 19.08 4.60
C ARG A 95 -6.20 17.83 4.50
N TYR A 96 -6.61 16.85 3.69
CA TYR A 96 -5.83 15.66 3.41
C TYR A 96 -4.47 16.01 2.79
N THR A 97 -4.46 16.74 1.68
CA THR A 97 -3.22 17.10 0.96
C THR A 97 -2.27 17.94 1.81
N SER A 98 -2.78 18.90 2.58
CA SER A 98 -1.96 19.72 3.49
C SER A 98 -1.32 18.88 4.60
N LEU A 99 -2.06 17.97 5.24
CA LEU A 99 -1.51 17.10 6.28
C LEU A 99 -0.44 16.14 5.74
N VAL A 100 -0.65 15.56 4.55
CA VAL A 100 0.37 14.73 3.89
C VAL A 100 1.63 15.55 3.60
N GLN A 101 1.49 16.71 2.98
CA GLN A 101 2.63 17.57 2.62
C GLN A 101 3.42 18.06 3.84
N GLN A 102 2.71 18.37 4.94
CA GLN A 102 3.33 18.89 6.16
C GLN A 102 4.02 17.81 6.98
N HIS A 103 3.37 16.66 7.17
CA HIS A 103 3.80 15.66 8.15
C HIS A 103 4.49 14.45 7.53
N PHE A 104 4.24 14.17 6.25
CA PHE A 104 4.71 12.96 5.55
C PHE A 104 5.20 13.26 4.11
N PRO A 105 6.07 14.27 3.90
CA PRO A 105 6.47 14.70 2.57
C PRO A 105 7.07 13.57 1.72
N GLU A 106 7.89 12.72 2.35
CA GLU A 106 8.58 11.59 1.71
C GLU A 106 7.67 10.40 1.38
N LEU A 107 6.41 10.43 1.82
CA LEU A 107 5.41 9.38 1.60
C LEU A 107 4.27 9.84 0.67
N ARG A 108 4.34 11.05 0.12
CA ARG A 108 3.25 11.63 -0.69
C ARG A 108 2.80 10.72 -1.85
N GLU A 109 3.75 10.11 -2.53
CA GLU A 109 3.50 9.19 -3.66
C GLU A 109 3.07 7.78 -3.22
N THR A 110 3.22 7.45 -1.94
CA THR A 110 2.79 6.18 -1.36
C THR A 110 1.34 6.25 -0.87
N PHE A 111 0.89 7.41 -0.38
CA PHE A 111 -0.51 7.62 -0.03
C PHE A 111 -1.43 7.58 -1.23
N ASN A 112 -2.62 7.01 -1.06
CA ASN A 112 -3.67 6.98 -2.07
C ASN A 112 -4.02 8.40 -2.54
N PRO A 113 -4.07 8.68 -3.86
CA PRO A 113 -4.17 7.72 -4.96
C PRO A 113 -2.84 7.29 -5.59
N GLN A 114 -1.72 7.42 -4.88
CA GLN A 114 -0.37 7.03 -5.29
C GLN A 114 0.15 7.78 -6.51
N THR A 115 0.03 9.12 -6.47
CA THR A 115 0.47 10.00 -7.55
C THR A 115 1.37 11.11 -7.02
N ASP A 116 2.36 11.48 -7.83
CA ASP A 116 3.17 12.69 -7.70
C ASP A 116 2.44 13.95 -8.14
N GLY A 117 1.34 13.77 -8.90
CA GLY A 117 0.54 14.82 -9.51
C GLY A 117 -0.60 15.34 -8.64
N ARG A 118 -1.61 15.93 -9.29
CA ARG A 118 -2.76 16.52 -8.61
C ARG A 118 -3.69 15.42 -8.09
N VAL A 119 -4.14 15.57 -6.85
CA VAL A 119 -5.13 14.68 -6.23
C VAL A 119 -6.50 15.34 -6.30
N GLY A 120 -7.51 14.55 -6.67
CA GLY A 120 -8.91 14.94 -6.69
C GLY A 120 -9.74 14.10 -5.76
N PHE A 121 -10.91 14.61 -5.43
CA PHE A 121 -11.92 13.91 -4.66
C PHE A 121 -12.95 13.31 -5.60
N ILE A 122 -13.39 12.10 -5.28
CA ILE A 122 -14.48 11.42 -5.97
C ILE A 122 -15.50 10.89 -4.97
N GLY A 123 -16.78 11.07 -5.27
CA GLY A 123 -17.87 10.66 -4.39
C GLY A 123 -19.11 10.16 -5.12
N GLU A 124 -19.71 9.10 -4.60
CA GLU A 124 -21.02 8.61 -5.02
C GLU A 124 -22.10 9.46 -4.38
N PHE A 125 -22.76 10.30 -5.18
CA PHE A 125 -23.70 11.30 -4.70
C PHE A 125 -25.15 10.87 -4.85
N PHE A 126 -25.85 10.79 -3.72
CA PHE A 126 -27.29 10.58 -3.66
C PHE A 126 -28.01 11.90 -3.84
N LEU A 127 -28.20 12.29 -5.11
CA LEU A 127 -28.69 13.60 -5.50
C LEU A 127 -29.94 14.05 -4.72
N VAL A 128 -31.00 13.25 -4.70
CA VAL A 128 -32.28 13.59 -4.03
C VAL A 128 -32.11 13.86 -2.54
N ASN A 129 -31.25 13.08 -1.87
CA ASN A 129 -31.03 13.20 -0.43
C ASN A 129 -29.84 14.11 -0.10
N GLN A 130 -29.16 14.63 -1.13
CA GLN A 130 -28.01 15.51 -1.09
C GLN A 130 -26.88 15.03 -0.15
N TYR A 131 -26.45 13.77 -0.27
CA TYR A 131 -25.36 13.23 0.56
C TYR A 131 -24.44 12.27 -0.21
N LEU A 132 -23.23 12.06 0.30
CA LEU A 132 -22.29 11.05 -0.25
C LEU A 132 -22.47 9.67 0.38
N GLY A 133 -22.63 8.66 -0.46
CA GLY A 133 -22.64 7.25 -0.06
C GLY A 133 -21.23 6.75 0.20
N GLY A 134 -20.44 6.63 -0.87
CA GLY A 134 -19.03 6.27 -0.84
C GLY A 134 -18.17 7.40 -1.38
N TYR A 135 -16.94 7.52 -0.89
CA TYR A 135 -16.02 8.58 -1.31
C TYR A 135 -14.56 8.13 -1.20
N GLY A 136 -13.67 8.87 -1.86
CA GLY A 136 -12.24 8.66 -1.82
C GLY A 136 -11.50 9.63 -2.74
N PHE A 137 -10.28 9.24 -3.12
CA PHE A 137 -9.42 10.05 -3.97
C PHE A 137 -9.19 9.43 -5.35
N ARG A 138 -8.85 10.30 -6.30
CA ARG A 138 -8.45 9.96 -7.66
C ARG A 138 -7.26 10.81 -8.11
N ALA A 139 -6.42 10.27 -8.98
CA ALA A 139 -5.41 11.08 -9.66
C ALA A 139 -6.09 11.99 -10.69
N LEU A 140 -5.64 13.24 -10.81
CA LEU A 140 -6.18 14.21 -11.76
C LEU A 140 -5.22 14.47 -12.91
N GLY A 141 -5.78 14.54 -14.12
CA GLY A 141 -5.13 15.18 -15.26
C GLY A 141 -5.08 16.71 -15.14
N GLU A 142 -4.35 17.37 -16.04
CA GLU A 142 -4.16 18.84 -16.00
C GLU A 142 -5.48 19.63 -16.05
N THR A 143 -6.45 19.16 -16.82
CA THR A 143 -7.72 19.86 -17.09
C THR A 143 -8.90 19.36 -16.25
N GLU A 144 -8.67 18.42 -15.32
CA GLU A 144 -9.77 17.78 -14.59
C GLU A 144 -10.24 18.58 -13.37
N GLU A 145 -11.54 18.46 -13.09
CA GLU A 145 -12.18 19.05 -11.92
C GLU A 145 -11.68 18.38 -10.63
N GLU A 146 -11.41 19.21 -9.62
CA GLU A 146 -10.90 18.75 -8.33
C GLU A 146 -11.92 17.88 -7.57
N ILE A 147 -13.21 18.23 -7.63
CA ILE A 147 -14.29 17.49 -6.97
C ILE A 147 -15.23 16.90 -8.03
N HIS A 148 -15.22 15.58 -8.13
CA HIS A 148 -16.06 14.83 -9.05
C HIS A 148 -17.10 14.00 -8.29
N PHE A 149 -18.38 14.23 -8.55
CA PHE A 149 -19.45 13.43 -7.97
C PHE A 149 -20.18 12.64 -9.04
N ILE A 150 -20.43 11.37 -8.75
CA ILE A 150 -21.16 10.46 -9.61
C ILE A 150 -22.55 10.28 -9.03
N PRO A 151 -23.62 10.72 -9.72
CA PRO A 151 -24.96 10.57 -9.20
C PRO A 151 -25.36 9.08 -9.24
N VAL A 152 -25.67 8.56 -8.06
CA VAL A 152 -26.09 7.16 -7.83
C VAL A 152 -27.48 7.12 -7.21
N GLN A 153 -28.20 6.04 -7.50
CA GLN A 153 -29.55 5.81 -6.95
C GLN A 153 -29.61 4.63 -5.98
N GLN A 154 -28.59 3.76 -6.00
CA GLN A 154 -28.49 2.60 -5.13
C GLN A 154 -27.23 2.69 -4.27
N ALA A 155 -27.27 2.05 -3.09
CA ALA A 155 -26.14 1.96 -2.18
C ALA A 155 -24.88 1.35 -2.83
N ILE A 156 -23.72 1.73 -2.27
CA ILE A 156 -22.35 1.43 -2.70
C ILE A 156 -22.17 0.03 -3.30
N GLY A 157 -21.35 -0.06 -4.36
CA GLY A 157 -20.78 -1.33 -4.84
C GLY A 157 -21.60 -2.01 -5.95
N LYS A 158 -22.74 -1.45 -6.34
CA LYS A 158 -23.52 -1.94 -7.49
C LYS A 158 -23.15 -1.26 -8.81
N SER A 159 -22.30 -0.23 -8.78
CA SER A 159 -21.82 0.48 -9.96
C SER A 159 -20.30 0.54 -9.94
N ASN A 160 -19.68 0.22 -11.06
CA ASN A 160 -18.24 0.37 -11.27
C ASN A 160 -17.87 1.77 -11.79
N LEU A 161 -18.84 2.68 -11.97
CA LEU A 161 -18.61 4.01 -12.55
C LEU A 161 -17.54 4.79 -11.79
N SER A 162 -17.57 4.78 -10.46
CA SER A 162 -16.56 5.44 -9.63
C SER A 162 -15.14 4.97 -9.92
N TYR A 163 -14.95 3.66 -10.14
CA TYR A 163 -13.65 3.10 -10.49
C TYR A 163 -13.27 3.40 -11.94
N LEU A 164 -14.24 3.46 -12.87
CA LEU A 164 -14.01 3.87 -14.26
C LEU A 164 -13.60 5.36 -14.36
N ASP A 165 -14.10 6.19 -13.46
CA ASP A 165 -13.78 7.62 -13.33
C ASP A 165 -12.55 7.90 -12.43
N GLY A 166 -11.79 6.85 -12.12
CA GLY A 166 -10.46 6.95 -11.51
C GLY A 166 -10.40 6.82 -9.98
N ALA A 167 -11.48 6.41 -9.31
CA ALA A 167 -11.40 6.09 -7.88
C ALA A 167 -10.46 4.89 -7.66
N ASN A 168 -9.44 5.07 -6.82
CA ASN A 168 -8.59 3.94 -6.41
C ASN A 168 -9.31 3.07 -5.38
N GLN A 169 -9.98 3.72 -4.42
CA GLN A 169 -10.72 3.08 -3.34
C GLN A 169 -11.85 4.00 -2.91
N LEU A 170 -12.99 3.41 -2.57
CA LEU A 170 -14.08 4.11 -1.93
C LEU A 170 -14.31 3.54 -0.53
N HIS A 171 -14.56 4.41 0.43
CA HIS A 171 -15.04 4.02 1.75
C HIS A 171 -16.23 4.87 2.18
N ARG A 172 -16.88 4.42 3.25
CA ARG A 172 -18.04 5.08 3.85
C ARG A 172 -17.93 4.96 5.35
N THR A 173 -18.23 6.06 6.01
CA THR A 173 -18.27 6.16 7.47
C THR A 173 -19.55 6.86 7.89
N SER A 174 -20.07 6.50 9.05
CA SER A 174 -21.21 7.21 9.65
C SER A 174 -20.78 8.57 10.21
N SER A 175 -19.52 8.71 10.64
CA SER A 175 -18.93 9.95 11.15
C SER A 175 -18.86 11.05 10.09
N ALA A 176 -18.66 10.71 8.81
CA ALA A 176 -18.70 11.67 7.73
C ALA A 176 -20.09 12.28 7.50
N ARG A 177 -21.17 11.67 8.04
CA ARG A 177 -22.57 12.14 7.90
C ARG A 177 -23.01 12.39 6.46
N GLY A 178 -22.39 11.68 5.51
CA GLY A 178 -22.59 11.88 4.08
C GLY A 178 -22.15 13.27 3.59
N PHE A 179 -21.16 13.86 4.25
CA PHE A 179 -20.62 15.21 3.98
C PHE A 179 -21.67 16.30 4.17
N ARG A 180 -22.54 16.14 5.18
CA ARG A 180 -23.52 17.12 5.62
C ARG A 180 -23.32 17.46 7.10
N GLY A 181 -23.86 18.60 7.53
CA GLY A 181 -24.17 18.87 8.93
C GLY A 181 -22.97 18.86 9.88
N GLY A 182 -22.05 19.80 9.69
CA GLY A 182 -20.97 20.09 10.65
C GLY A 182 -19.97 18.94 10.84
N ILE A 183 -19.64 18.21 9.78
CA ILE A 183 -18.61 17.18 9.76
C ILE A 183 -17.29 17.70 10.35
N ASP A 184 -16.67 16.92 11.24
CA ASP A 184 -15.30 17.14 11.71
C ASP A 184 -14.34 16.60 10.65
N ILE A 185 -14.03 17.45 9.68
CA ILE A 185 -13.19 17.11 8.51
C ILE A 185 -11.82 16.62 8.94
N THR A 186 -11.21 17.27 9.93
CA THR A 186 -9.87 16.90 10.41
C THR A 186 -9.88 15.51 11.03
N SER A 187 -10.85 15.21 11.88
CA SER A 187 -10.98 13.88 12.48
C SER A 187 -11.26 12.82 11.42
N GLU A 188 -12.06 13.12 10.41
CA GLU A 188 -12.38 12.19 9.34
C GLU A 188 -11.14 11.85 8.49
N VAL A 189 -10.41 12.86 8.02
CA VAL A 189 -9.15 12.68 7.27
C VAL A 189 -8.12 11.90 8.07
N ILE A 190 -7.88 12.25 9.33
CA ILE A 190 -6.85 11.59 10.15
C ILE A 190 -7.19 10.12 10.38
N ASN A 191 -8.43 9.83 10.79
CA ASN A 191 -8.79 8.49 11.25
C ASN A 191 -9.12 7.52 10.12
N HIS A 192 -9.59 8.01 8.98
CA HIS A 192 -10.06 7.16 7.89
C HIS A 192 -9.14 7.18 6.66
N GLU A 193 -8.32 8.21 6.48
CA GLU A 193 -7.37 8.27 5.36
C GLU A 193 -5.94 8.03 5.84
N LEU A 194 -5.43 8.87 6.74
CA LEU A 194 -4.00 8.91 7.03
C LEU A 194 -3.53 7.77 7.93
N LEU A 195 -4.12 7.62 9.12
CA LEU A 195 -3.63 6.64 10.09
C LEU A 195 -3.79 5.18 9.65
N PRO A 196 -4.88 4.77 8.98
CA PRO A 196 -4.98 3.42 8.42
C PRO A 196 -3.88 3.13 7.40
N GLN A 197 -3.66 4.05 6.44
CA GLN A 197 -2.61 3.90 5.43
C GLN A 197 -1.21 3.88 6.06
N LEU A 198 -0.92 4.74 7.02
CA LEU A 198 0.36 4.72 7.75
C LEU A 198 0.60 3.39 8.46
N SER A 199 -0.45 2.76 9.01
CA SER A 199 -0.32 1.44 9.64
C SER A 199 0.07 0.40 8.61
N LEU A 200 -0.61 0.39 7.47
CA LEU A 200 -0.30 -0.49 6.36
C LEU A 200 1.12 -0.28 5.83
N PHE A 201 1.59 0.97 5.70
CA PHE A 201 2.96 1.23 5.23
C PHE A 201 4.01 0.65 6.17
N VAL A 202 3.77 0.66 7.47
CA VAL A 202 4.70 0.07 8.44
C VAL A 202 4.58 -1.45 8.42
N GLU A 203 3.36 -2.00 8.39
CA GLU A 203 3.12 -3.45 8.35
C GLU A 203 3.64 -4.11 7.06
N GLU A 204 3.61 -3.41 5.93
CA GLU A 204 4.03 -3.90 4.61
C GLU A 204 5.45 -3.51 4.23
N GLY A 205 6.18 -2.75 5.07
CA GLY A 205 7.54 -2.32 4.74
C GLY A 205 7.61 -1.26 3.63
N SER A 206 6.59 -0.43 3.47
CA SER A 206 6.44 0.54 2.37
C SER A 206 6.83 1.98 2.73
N LEU A 207 7.56 2.19 3.83
CA LEU A 207 8.11 3.51 4.15
C LEU A 207 9.23 3.89 3.16
N ASN A 208 9.63 5.16 3.17
CA ASN A 208 10.76 5.64 2.39
C ASN A 208 12.09 5.21 3.04
N GLU A 209 12.82 4.34 2.36
CA GLU A 209 14.09 3.75 2.82
C GLU A 209 15.30 4.32 2.06
N SER A 210 15.13 5.43 1.32
CA SER A 210 16.19 5.99 0.47
C SER A 210 17.49 6.32 1.20
N ASN A 211 17.41 6.64 2.50
CA ASN A 211 18.55 6.92 3.37
C ASN A 211 19.04 5.71 4.18
N CYS A 212 18.57 4.50 3.86
CA CYS A 212 18.82 3.27 4.63
C CYS A 212 19.44 2.18 3.74
N PRO A 213 20.71 2.32 3.31
CA PRO A 213 21.32 1.40 2.37
C PRO A 213 21.32 -0.05 2.86
N ASP A 214 21.53 -0.30 4.15
CA ASP A 214 21.53 -1.67 4.69
C ASP A 214 20.17 -2.35 4.54
N LEU A 215 19.07 -1.62 4.80
CA LEU A 215 17.70 -2.14 4.59
C LEU A 215 17.43 -2.46 3.12
N LEU A 216 17.90 -1.59 2.22
CA LEU A 216 17.76 -1.77 0.77
C LEU A 216 18.55 -2.98 0.28
N VAL A 217 19.79 -3.17 0.76
CA VAL A 217 20.61 -4.34 0.44
C VAL A 217 19.96 -5.62 0.95
N GLU A 218 19.54 -5.65 2.23
CA GLU A 218 18.85 -6.81 2.82
C GLU A 218 17.59 -7.16 2.03
N PHE A 219 16.78 -6.14 1.67
CA PHE A 219 15.57 -6.35 0.89
C PHE A 219 15.85 -6.95 -0.49
N ILE A 220 16.82 -6.42 -1.24
CA ILE A 220 17.15 -6.90 -2.59
C ILE A 220 17.67 -8.35 -2.51
N VAL A 221 18.59 -8.63 -1.59
CA VAL A 221 19.18 -9.96 -1.40
C VAL A 221 18.12 -10.98 -1.02
N GLU A 222 17.30 -10.70 -0.02
CA GLU A 222 16.25 -11.64 0.45
C GLU A 222 15.13 -11.80 -0.59
N THR A 223 14.80 -10.75 -1.37
CA THR A 223 13.85 -10.85 -2.48
C THR A 223 14.34 -11.83 -3.54
N VAL A 224 15.63 -11.78 -3.89
CA VAL A 224 16.26 -12.73 -4.82
C VAL A 224 16.24 -14.15 -4.26
N LEU A 225 16.60 -14.33 -2.98
CA LEU A 225 16.63 -15.63 -2.31
C LEU A 225 15.24 -16.27 -2.14
N GLN A 226 14.18 -15.49 -1.98
CA GLN A 226 12.81 -15.99 -1.87
C GLN A 226 12.22 -16.38 -3.22
N ASN A 227 12.67 -15.75 -4.31
CA ASN A 227 12.16 -15.96 -5.66
C ASN A 227 13.13 -16.77 -6.53
N LYS A 228 13.68 -17.87 -5.98
CA LYS A 228 14.70 -18.71 -6.62
C LYS A 228 14.31 -19.22 -8.01
N GLY A 229 13.02 -19.42 -8.26
CA GLY A 229 12.51 -19.84 -9.56
C GLY A 229 12.77 -18.82 -10.67
N ILE A 230 12.77 -17.53 -10.32
CA ILE A 230 13.03 -16.40 -11.23
C ILE A 230 14.54 -16.11 -11.26
N PHE A 231 15.18 -16.01 -10.09
CA PHE A 231 16.54 -15.51 -9.97
C PHE A 231 17.63 -16.58 -9.88
N LYS A 232 17.37 -17.79 -10.36
CA LYS A 232 18.31 -18.93 -10.28
C LYS A 232 19.72 -18.59 -10.76
N ALA A 233 19.84 -17.74 -11.80
CA ALA A 233 21.13 -17.35 -12.37
C ALA A 233 21.99 -16.46 -11.46
N LEU A 234 21.41 -15.87 -10.40
CA LEU A 234 22.08 -14.99 -9.45
C LEU A 234 22.46 -15.71 -8.14
N LEU A 235 22.20 -17.01 -8.07
CA LEU A 235 22.48 -17.84 -6.90
C LEU A 235 23.76 -18.64 -7.11
N ASP A 236 24.42 -18.99 -6.01
CA ASP A 236 25.55 -19.92 -6.02
C ASP A 236 25.11 -21.34 -6.42
N ALA A 237 26.08 -22.23 -6.63
CA ALA A 237 25.84 -23.60 -7.08
C ALA A 237 24.93 -24.41 -6.14
N ASP A 238 24.87 -24.05 -4.85
CA ASP A 238 23.98 -24.68 -3.87
C ASP A 238 22.52 -24.18 -3.95
N GLY A 239 22.27 -23.06 -4.65
CA GLY A 239 20.98 -22.39 -4.73
C GLY A 239 20.48 -21.86 -3.38
N GLN A 240 21.33 -21.76 -2.36
CA GLN A 240 20.98 -21.28 -1.01
C GLN A 240 21.55 -19.90 -0.72
N SER A 241 22.59 -19.47 -1.45
CA SER A 241 23.26 -18.19 -1.26
C SER A 241 23.27 -17.37 -2.56
N ILE A 242 23.44 -16.06 -2.43
CA ILE A 242 23.67 -15.16 -3.57
C ILE A 242 25.09 -15.33 -4.08
N SER A 243 25.26 -15.33 -5.40
CA SER A 243 26.58 -15.22 -6.00
C SER A 243 27.01 -13.75 -6.03
N TYR A 244 28.03 -13.40 -5.26
CA TYR A 244 28.55 -12.04 -5.16
C TYR A 244 29.71 -11.79 -6.16
N PRO A 245 29.87 -10.56 -6.67
CA PRO A 245 29.07 -9.37 -6.39
C PRO A 245 27.70 -9.39 -7.11
N LEU A 246 26.65 -8.94 -6.42
CA LEU A 246 25.29 -8.90 -6.96
C LEU A 246 25.06 -7.57 -7.69
N LYS A 247 25.11 -7.60 -9.03
CA LYS A 247 24.90 -6.40 -9.84
C LYS A 247 23.43 -6.06 -9.99
N LEU A 248 23.07 -4.81 -9.68
CA LEU A 248 21.67 -4.36 -9.72
C LEU A 248 21.04 -4.43 -11.12
N ASP A 249 21.83 -4.18 -12.18
CA ASP A 249 21.35 -4.34 -13.56
C ASP A 249 21.03 -5.80 -13.91
N GLU A 250 21.78 -6.76 -13.37
CA GLU A 250 21.53 -8.19 -13.60
C GLU A 250 20.22 -8.62 -12.93
N VAL A 251 19.92 -8.11 -11.74
CA VAL A 251 18.61 -8.33 -11.07
C VAL A 251 17.46 -7.84 -11.93
N LEU A 252 17.53 -6.61 -12.44
CA LEU A 252 16.49 -6.04 -13.32
C LEU A 252 16.37 -6.80 -14.64
N ASN A 253 17.50 -7.20 -15.24
CA ASN A 253 17.52 -7.95 -16.50
C ASN A 253 16.89 -9.33 -16.35
N VAL A 254 17.13 -10.04 -15.25
CA VAL A 254 16.50 -11.34 -14.98
C VAL A 254 14.98 -11.19 -14.84
N LEU A 255 14.52 -10.14 -14.13
CA LEU A 255 13.10 -9.86 -13.99
C LEU A 255 12.44 -9.51 -15.34
N LEU A 256 13.09 -8.68 -16.16
CA LEU A 256 12.63 -8.35 -17.50
C LEU A 256 12.56 -9.61 -18.39
N ARG A 257 13.58 -10.46 -18.33
CA ARG A 257 13.62 -11.74 -19.06
C ARG A 257 12.44 -12.63 -18.67
N GLU A 258 12.10 -12.73 -17.38
CA GLU A 258 10.94 -13.49 -16.91
C GLU A 258 9.62 -12.89 -17.42
N LYS A 259 9.46 -11.55 -17.40
CA LYS A 259 8.28 -10.88 -17.98
C LYS A 259 8.12 -11.16 -19.47
N LEU A 260 9.20 -11.05 -20.23
CA LEU A 260 9.22 -11.36 -21.67
C LEU A 260 8.89 -12.84 -21.91
N HIS A 261 9.47 -13.74 -21.12
CA HIS A 261 9.20 -15.17 -21.22
C HIS A 261 7.72 -15.48 -21.02
N ARG A 262 7.08 -14.91 -19.99
CA ARG A 262 5.63 -15.08 -19.76
C ARG A 262 4.78 -14.44 -20.86
N HIS A 263 5.21 -13.30 -21.40
CA HIS A 263 4.54 -12.64 -22.51
C HIS A 263 4.56 -13.52 -23.77
N TYR A 264 5.73 -13.98 -24.20
CA TYR A 264 5.83 -14.81 -25.41
C TYR A 264 5.19 -16.19 -25.22
N ARG A 265 5.23 -16.75 -24.01
CA ARG A 265 4.44 -17.95 -23.66
C ARG A 265 2.94 -17.71 -23.86
N TYR A 266 2.42 -16.58 -23.42
CA TYR A 266 1.01 -16.21 -23.61
C TYR A 266 0.66 -16.00 -25.08
N GLU A 267 1.49 -15.29 -25.84
CA GLU A 267 1.28 -15.07 -27.28
C GLU A 267 1.30 -16.38 -28.07
N LEU A 268 2.26 -17.27 -27.78
CA LEU A 268 2.32 -18.58 -28.42
C LEU A 268 1.08 -19.41 -28.07
N THR A 269 0.69 -19.43 -26.79
CA THR A 269 -0.54 -20.12 -26.34
C THR A 269 -1.78 -19.57 -27.06
N SER A 270 -1.91 -18.24 -27.16
CA SER A 270 -3.03 -17.59 -27.83
C SER A 270 -3.04 -17.85 -29.34
N THR A 271 -1.87 -18.03 -29.94
CA THR A 271 -1.74 -18.40 -31.36
C THR A 271 -2.16 -19.85 -31.57
N LYS A 272 -1.67 -20.79 -30.75
CA LYS A 272 -2.05 -22.21 -30.80
C LYS A 272 -3.54 -22.47 -30.52
N ARG A 273 -4.14 -21.68 -29.62
CA ARG A 273 -5.60 -21.70 -29.40
C ARG A 273 -6.36 -21.25 -30.65
N ARG A 274 -5.94 -20.15 -31.28
CA ARG A 274 -6.56 -19.63 -32.51
C ARG A 274 -6.37 -20.56 -33.72
N SER A 275 -5.26 -21.29 -33.81
CA SER A 275 -5.02 -22.27 -34.87
C SER A 275 -5.71 -23.62 -34.63
N GLY A 276 -6.30 -23.84 -33.44
CA GLY A 276 -6.95 -25.09 -33.07
C GLY A 276 -5.98 -26.21 -32.65
N GLU A 277 -4.70 -25.90 -32.45
CA GLU A 277 -3.71 -26.86 -31.93
C GLU A 277 -3.92 -27.19 -30.44
N ILE A 278 -4.60 -26.30 -29.71
CA ILE A 278 -5.01 -26.51 -28.31
C ILE A 278 -6.51 -26.73 -28.29
N GLU A 279 -6.95 -27.90 -27.83
CA GLU A 279 -8.36 -28.19 -27.63
C GLU A 279 -8.91 -27.41 -26.43
N GLU A 280 -10.00 -26.68 -26.66
CA GLU A 280 -10.72 -25.93 -25.63
C GLU A 280 -11.96 -26.72 -25.18
N MET A 281 -12.07 -26.95 -23.87
CA MET A 281 -13.27 -27.49 -23.26
C MET A 281 -14.12 -26.34 -22.70
N TRP A 282 -15.32 -26.20 -23.26
CA TRP A 282 -16.30 -25.20 -22.86
C TRP A 282 -17.32 -25.81 -21.90
N ASP A 283 -17.45 -25.24 -20.71
CA ASP A 283 -18.53 -25.55 -19.77
C ASP A 283 -19.28 -24.26 -19.42
N GLY A 284 -20.40 -24.05 -20.12
CA GLY A 284 -21.16 -22.80 -20.07
C GLY A 284 -20.33 -21.60 -20.53
N GLY A 285 -20.07 -20.66 -19.61
CA GLY A 285 -19.26 -19.46 -19.86
C GLY A 285 -17.77 -19.62 -19.56
N PHE A 286 -17.32 -20.79 -19.11
CA PHE A 286 -15.93 -21.05 -18.76
C PHE A 286 -15.22 -21.80 -19.88
N VAL A 287 -14.05 -21.28 -20.27
CA VAL A 287 -13.14 -21.94 -21.21
C VAL A 287 -11.99 -22.53 -20.42
N SER A 288 -11.77 -23.83 -20.57
CA SER A 288 -10.62 -24.52 -20.01
C SER A 288 -9.80 -25.15 -21.13
N TYR A 289 -8.48 -25.16 -20.97
CA TYR A 289 -7.56 -25.78 -21.92
C TYR A 289 -6.34 -26.32 -21.17
N SER A 290 -5.73 -27.37 -21.71
CA SER A 290 -4.43 -27.86 -21.24
C SER A 290 -3.33 -27.42 -22.19
N LEU A 291 -2.21 -26.97 -21.64
CA LEU A 291 -1.06 -26.51 -22.42
C LEU A 291 0.13 -27.43 -22.11
N ASN A 292 0.56 -28.19 -23.12
CA ASN A 292 1.81 -28.93 -23.09
C ASN A 292 2.75 -28.30 -24.11
N LEU A 293 3.73 -27.53 -23.63
CA LEU A 293 4.75 -26.93 -24.50
C LEU A 293 5.79 -27.98 -24.88
N THR A 294 6.13 -28.04 -26.15
CA THR A 294 7.21 -28.87 -26.68
C THR A 294 8.56 -28.19 -26.49
N ALA A 295 9.66 -28.93 -26.63
CA ALA A 295 11.01 -28.35 -26.62
C ALA A 295 11.21 -27.29 -27.73
N GLN A 296 10.51 -27.43 -28.86
CA GLN A 296 10.53 -26.44 -29.93
C GLN A 296 9.81 -25.15 -29.52
N ASP A 297 8.69 -25.28 -28.80
CA ASP A 297 7.96 -24.11 -28.29
C ASP A 297 8.79 -23.33 -27.27
N GLU A 298 9.42 -24.03 -26.33
CA GLU A 298 10.31 -23.41 -25.34
C GLU A 298 11.51 -22.72 -26.02
N LYS A 299 12.08 -23.34 -27.07
CA LYS A 299 13.13 -22.71 -27.87
C LYS A 299 12.61 -21.45 -28.59
N GLN A 300 11.43 -21.50 -29.20
CA GLN A 300 10.83 -20.34 -29.87
C GLN A 300 10.60 -19.18 -28.89
N ILE A 301 10.13 -19.48 -27.67
CA ILE A 301 9.96 -18.48 -26.61
C ILE A 301 11.33 -17.89 -26.24
N SER A 302 12.34 -18.73 -25.97
CA SER A 302 13.69 -18.27 -25.62
C SER A 302 14.29 -17.38 -26.72
N ASP A 303 14.24 -17.82 -27.98
CA ASP A 303 14.77 -17.06 -29.12
C ASP A 303 14.04 -15.70 -29.25
N ALA A 304 12.73 -15.63 -29.01
CA ALA A 304 11.97 -14.38 -29.03
C ALA A 304 12.34 -13.43 -27.88
N VAL A 305 12.59 -13.98 -26.68
CA VAL A 305 13.07 -13.22 -25.52
C VAL A 305 14.45 -12.63 -25.81
N ASP A 306 15.39 -13.45 -26.29
CA ASP A 306 16.76 -13.04 -26.60
C ASP A 306 16.77 -11.94 -27.68
N ASN A 307 16.02 -12.14 -28.77
CA ASN A 307 15.88 -11.12 -29.82
C ASN A 307 15.32 -9.79 -29.30
N SER A 308 14.38 -9.83 -28.34
CA SER A 308 13.78 -8.60 -27.77
C SER A 308 14.75 -7.85 -26.87
N LEU A 309 15.54 -8.58 -26.09
CA LEU A 309 16.60 -8.02 -25.25
C LEU A 309 17.72 -7.42 -26.10
N ASP A 310 18.18 -8.15 -27.12
CA ASP A 310 19.29 -7.73 -27.98
C ASP A 310 18.93 -6.53 -28.87
N SER A 311 17.69 -6.49 -29.37
CA SER A 311 17.20 -5.37 -30.20
C SER A 311 16.77 -4.14 -29.38
N GLY A 312 16.55 -4.30 -28.07
CA GLY A 312 15.96 -3.28 -27.21
C GLY A 312 14.48 -2.98 -27.51
N HIS A 313 13.84 -3.72 -28.42
CA HIS A 313 12.43 -3.53 -28.76
C HIS A 313 11.54 -4.35 -27.84
N LEU A 314 10.97 -3.70 -26.81
CA LEU A 314 10.05 -4.35 -25.87
C LEU A 314 8.62 -4.40 -26.42
N PRO A 315 7.95 -5.56 -26.37
CA PRO A 315 6.57 -5.69 -26.78
C PRO A 315 5.63 -4.94 -25.84
N LYS A 316 4.44 -4.60 -26.34
CA LYS A 316 3.36 -4.12 -25.49
C LYS A 316 2.80 -5.30 -24.69
N PHE A 317 2.96 -5.26 -23.37
CA PHE A 317 2.38 -6.27 -22.48
C PHE A 317 0.86 -6.10 -22.40
N HIS A 318 0.11 -7.09 -22.93
CA HIS A 318 -1.36 -7.10 -22.88
C HIS A 318 -1.91 -7.78 -21.61
N ALA A 319 -1.12 -8.69 -21.01
CA ALA A 319 -1.45 -9.36 -19.76
C ALA A 319 -0.84 -8.61 -18.57
N ARG A 320 -1.59 -8.54 -17.47
CA ARG A 320 -1.06 -8.12 -16.16
C ARG A 320 -0.67 -9.36 -15.36
N TYR A 321 0.59 -9.46 -14.98
CA TYR A 321 1.10 -10.57 -14.17
C TYR A 321 1.16 -10.09 -12.72
N VAL A 322 0.03 -10.20 -12.02
CA VAL A 322 -0.14 -9.60 -10.67
C VAL A 322 0.98 -10.00 -9.71
N ASP A 323 1.50 -11.22 -9.79
CA ASP A 323 2.62 -11.69 -8.98
C ASP A 323 3.95 -10.99 -9.35
N LEU A 324 4.28 -10.87 -10.64
CA LEU A 324 5.47 -10.14 -11.09
C LEU A 324 5.34 -8.64 -10.87
N ASP A 325 4.17 -8.06 -11.06
CA ASP A 325 3.92 -6.63 -10.83
C ASP A 325 4.10 -6.28 -9.34
N LYS A 326 3.67 -7.17 -8.44
CA LYS A 326 3.89 -7.07 -6.98
C LYS A 326 5.36 -7.19 -6.60
N LEU A 327 6.14 -7.96 -7.34
CA LEU A 327 7.59 -8.12 -7.13
C LEU A 327 8.38 -6.94 -7.71
N GLU A 328 8.06 -6.52 -8.93
CA GLU A 328 8.80 -5.54 -9.72
C GLU A 328 8.78 -4.16 -9.10
N ARG A 329 7.59 -3.64 -8.75
CA ARG A 329 7.45 -2.25 -8.31
C ARG A 329 8.29 -1.96 -7.05
N PRO A 330 8.23 -2.77 -5.98
CA PRO A 330 9.09 -2.57 -4.81
C PRO A 330 10.58 -2.77 -5.12
N LEU A 331 10.93 -3.78 -5.92
CA LEU A 331 12.33 -4.09 -6.24
C LEU A 331 13.00 -3.00 -7.08
N VAL A 332 12.33 -2.51 -8.12
CA VAL A 332 12.79 -1.39 -8.96
C VAL A 332 12.98 -0.13 -8.10
N LYS A 333 12.03 0.14 -7.19
CA LYS A 333 12.11 1.29 -6.28
C LYS A 333 13.33 1.18 -5.36
N ALA A 334 13.54 0.02 -4.74
CA ALA A 334 14.68 -0.22 -3.86
C ALA A 334 16.02 -0.12 -4.61
N ILE A 335 16.11 -0.68 -5.82
CA ILE A 335 17.30 -0.57 -6.68
C ILE A 335 17.58 0.89 -7.06
N SER A 336 16.54 1.66 -7.41
CA SER A 336 16.67 3.09 -7.72
C SER A 336 17.23 3.87 -6.53
N TRP A 337 16.69 3.63 -5.34
CA TRP A 337 17.17 4.24 -4.10
C TRP A 337 18.61 3.84 -3.78
N LEU A 338 18.96 2.56 -3.87
CA LEU A 338 20.32 2.10 -3.59
C LEU A 338 21.34 2.67 -4.59
N ARG A 339 20.95 2.86 -5.86
CA ARG A 339 21.81 3.55 -6.85
C ARG A 339 22.11 4.98 -6.45
N SER A 340 21.14 5.68 -5.86
CA SER A 340 21.32 7.07 -5.43
C SER A 340 22.35 7.21 -4.30
N THR A 341 22.53 6.18 -3.46
CA THR A 341 23.54 6.15 -2.40
C THR A 341 24.92 5.73 -2.87
N LYS A 342 25.05 5.25 -4.13
CA LYS A 342 26.27 4.72 -4.74
C LYS A 342 26.85 3.47 -4.02
N VAL A 343 26.05 2.81 -3.20
CA VAL A 343 26.43 1.54 -2.56
C VAL A 343 26.32 0.39 -3.55
N GLN A 344 27.32 -0.49 -3.55
CA GLN A 344 27.35 -1.73 -4.34
C GLN A 344 27.20 -2.94 -3.42
N ILE A 345 26.59 -4.01 -3.92
CA ILE A 345 26.38 -5.26 -3.18
C ILE A 345 27.54 -6.21 -3.49
N GLU A 346 28.69 -5.97 -2.86
CA GLU A 346 29.92 -6.73 -3.10
C GLU A 346 30.03 -7.99 -2.21
N SER A 347 29.34 -8.01 -1.08
CA SER A 347 29.36 -9.10 -0.10
C SER A 347 28.07 -9.10 0.74
N PRO A 348 27.82 -10.15 1.54
CA PRO A 348 26.78 -10.11 2.57
C PRO A 348 26.99 -8.91 3.52
N LEU A 349 25.88 -8.43 4.11
CA LEU A 349 25.92 -7.34 5.10
C LEU A 349 26.71 -7.71 6.36
N TYR A 350 26.66 -8.99 6.75
CA TYR A 350 27.47 -9.56 7.82
C TYR A 350 28.02 -10.92 7.41
N ASP A 351 29.34 -11.08 7.51
CA ASP A 351 30.00 -12.34 7.22
C ASP A 351 29.67 -13.37 8.31
N GLY A 352 29.05 -14.49 7.91
CA GLY A 352 28.58 -15.53 8.83
C GLY A 352 27.09 -15.47 9.20
N GLU A 353 26.32 -14.48 8.74
CA GLU A 353 24.87 -14.44 9.02
C GLU A 353 24.16 -15.68 8.48
N SER A 354 24.46 -16.07 7.23
CA SER A 354 23.87 -17.27 6.61
C SER A 354 24.21 -18.54 7.39
N LYS A 355 25.42 -18.64 7.95
CA LYS A 355 25.84 -19.75 8.81
C LYS A 355 24.99 -19.78 10.08
N LEU A 356 24.84 -18.64 10.76
CA LEU A 356 24.01 -18.52 11.96
C LEU A 356 22.54 -18.88 11.68
N LYS A 357 21.95 -18.36 10.58
CA LYS A 357 20.60 -18.71 10.13
C LYS A 357 20.43 -20.22 9.96
N ILE A 358 21.40 -20.89 9.33
CA ILE A 358 21.38 -22.35 9.12
C ILE A 358 21.53 -23.13 10.43
N GLU A 359 22.45 -22.72 11.31
CA GLU A 359 22.66 -23.35 12.62
C GLU A 359 21.40 -23.28 13.48
N VAL A 360 20.79 -22.09 13.54
CA VAL A 360 19.51 -21.83 14.20
C VAL A 360 18.38 -22.70 13.61
N ALA A 361 18.27 -22.77 12.27
CA ALA A 361 17.25 -23.59 11.61
C ALA A 361 17.41 -25.10 11.87
N LYS A 362 18.65 -25.57 12.04
CA LYS A 362 18.98 -26.97 12.35
C LYS A 362 19.01 -27.27 13.84
N ALA A 363 18.72 -26.29 14.70
CA ALA A 363 18.87 -26.38 16.15
C ALA A 363 20.28 -26.89 16.58
N HIS A 364 21.31 -26.48 15.84
CA HIS A 364 22.70 -26.75 16.19
C HIS A 364 23.21 -25.76 17.25
N PRO A 365 24.21 -26.14 18.06
CA PRO A 365 24.87 -25.20 18.97
C PRO A 365 25.52 -24.07 18.18
N ILE A 366 25.35 -22.84 18.65
CA ILE A 366 25.87 -21.63 18.01
C ILE A 366 27.14 -21.23 18.75
N SER A 367 28.18 -20.80 18.02
CA SER A 367 29.38 -20.24 18.64
C SER A 367 29.03 -18.93 19.35
N ASN A 368 29.36 -18.82 20.64
CA ASN A 368 29.10 -17.61 21.42
C ASN A 368 29.77 -16.38 20.79
N ASP A 369 30.97 -16.52 20.22
CA ASP A 369 31.69 -15.39 19.62
C ASP A 369 31.06 -14.93 18.31
N ASP A 370 30.61 -15.85 17.45
CA ASP A 370 29.91 -15.54 16.19
C ASP A 370 28.57 -14.84 16.50
N ALA A 371 27.83 -15.34 17.49
CA ALA A 371 26.57 -14.74 17.93
C ALA A 371 26.78 -13.34 18.52
N LYS A 372 27.81 -13.16 19.36
CA LYS A 372 28.17 -11.86 19.96
C LYS A 372 28.52 -10.83 18.87
N GLY A 373 29.37 -11.20 17.92
CA GLY A 373 29.75 -10.33 16.80
C GLY A 373 28.54 -9.92 15.96
N TYR A 374 27.67 -10.87 15.63
CA TYR A 374 26.45 -10.61 14.88
C TYR A 374 25.50 -9.67 15.63
N LEU A 375 25.32 -9.88 16.93
CA LEU A 375 24.46 -9.04 17.77
C LEU A 375 24.93 -7.59 17.82
N VAL A 376 26.24 -7.37 17.98
CA VAL A 376 26.81 -6.00 17.98
C VAL A 376 26.56 -5.33 16.63
N TRP A 377 26.83 -6.03 15.53
CA TRP A 377 26.56 -5.51 14.18
C TRP A 377 25.07 -5.20 13.97
N LEU A 378 24.20 -6.17 14.24
CA LEU A 378 22.76 -6.07 13.99
C LEU A 378 22.14 -4.89 14.75
N TYR A 379 22.45 -4.76 16.04
CA TYR A 379 21.88 -3.67 16.85
C TYR A 379 22.50 -2.32 16.49
N SER A 380 23.76 -2.27 16.04
CA SER A 380 24.36 -1.02 15.57
C SER A 380 23.68 -0.56 14.27
N ALA A 381 23.53 -1.46 13.29
CA ALA A 381 22.82 -1.20 12.04
C ALA A 381 21.35 -0.84 12.31
N PHE A 382 20.70 -1.51 13.26
CA PHE A 382 19.32 -1.24 13.65
C PHE A 382 19.14 0.20 14.14
N LEU A 383 20.01 0.70 15.04
CA LEU A 383 19.85 2.05 15.58
C LEU A 383 20.01 3.13 14.51
N GLU A 384 20.98 2.98 13.61
CA GLU A 384 21.21 3.92 12.52
C GLU A 384 20.07 3.92 11.50
N ASN A 385 19.62 2.73 11.09
CA ASN A 385 18.52 2.59 10.13
C ASN A 385 17.18 3.01 10.75
N TYR A 386 16.90 2.67 12.02
CA TYR A 386 15.72 3.14 12.74
C TYR A 386 15.67 4.67 12.82
N LYS A 387 16.77 5.31 13.22
CA LYS A 387 16.87 6.78 13.27
C LYS A 387 16.59 7.39 11.90
N SER A 388 17.21 6.86 10.85
CA SER A 388 17.07 7.34 9.48
C SER A 388 15.64 7.19 8.95
N ILE A 389 14.97 6.07 9.23
CA ILE A 389 13.56 5.86 8.86
C ILE A 389 12.66 6.86 9.58
N VAL A 390 12.84 7.05 10.89
CA VAL A 390 12.01 7.98 11.67
C VAL A 390 12.20 9.43 11.19
N GLU A 391 13.44 9.86 10.92
CA GLU A 391 13.74 11.20 10.43
C GLU A 391 13.17 11.48 9.04
N THR A 392 13.30 10.50 8.14
CA THR A 392 12.84 10.61 6.75
C THR A 392 11.32 10.63 6.67
N ASN A 393 10.65 9.72 7.38
CA ASN A 393 9.22 9.47 7.20
C ASN A 393 8.32 10.24 8.16
N PHE A 394 8.84 10.65 9.32
CA PHE A 394 8.06 11.28 10.39
C PHE A 394 8.72 12.59 10.90
N PRO A 395 9.12 13.53 10.03
CA PRO A 395 9.97 14.68 10.40
C PRO A 395 9.36 15.54 11.52
N THR A 396 8.04 15.74 11.51
CA THR A 396 7.33 16.53 12.52
C THR A 396 6.94 15.74 13.77
N LEU A 397 7.02 14.40 13.72
CA LEU A 397 6.55 13.50 14.77
C LEU A 397 7.67 12.70 15.43
N LYS A 398 8.91 12.77 14.92
CA LYS A 398 10.06 11.99 15.39
C LYS A 398 10.30 12.04 16.89
N GLN A 399 10.11 13.19 17.53
CA GLN A 399 10.30 13.35 18.98
C GLN A 399 9.26 12.60 19.83
N HIS A 400 8.19 12.09 19.20
CA HIS A 400 7.16 11.29 19.86
C HIS A 400 7.41 9.80 19.75
N PHE A 401 8.43 9.39 19.00
CA PHE A 401 8.91 8.01 19.02
C PHE A 401 9.80 7.82 20.25
N ARG A 402 9.45 6.84 21.08
CA ARG A 402 9.99 6.66 22.42
C ARG A 402 11.51 6.43 22.38
N MET A 403 11.99 5.55 21.51
CA MET A 403 13.41 5.27 21.33
C MET A 403 14.13 6.45 20.66
N TYR A 404 13.56 7.04 19.60
CA TYR A 404 14.15 8.22 18.94
C TYR A 404 14.40 9.38 19.91
N SER A 405 13.42 9.70 20.77
CA SER A 405 13.51 10.77 21.77
C SER A 405 14.60 10.56 22.83
N LYS A 406 15.15 9.34 22.91
CA LYS A 406 16.22 8.96 23.84
C LYS A 406 17.58 8.84 23.18
N LEU A 407 17.69 8.96 21.85
CA LEU A 407 18.98 8.90 21.15
C LEU A 407 19.89 10.09 21.56
N PRO A 408 21.21 9.85 21.73
CA PRO A 408 21.92 8.58 21.63
C PRO A 408 21.66 7.62 22.81
N ILE A 409 21.63 6.31 22.54
CA ILE A 409 21.37 5.26 23.55
C ILE A 409 22.48 4.20 23.62
N SER A 410 22.66 3.61 24.80
CA SER A 410 23.50 2.44 25.00
C SER A 410 22.65 1.18 25.07
N VAL A 411 22.98 0.19 24.22
CA VAL A 411 22.32 -1.12 24.17
C VAL A 411 23.25 -2.17 24.76
N HIS A 412 22.85 -2.77 25.87
CA HIS A 412 23.56 -3.86 26.52
C HIS A 412 22.80 -5.16 26.26
N LEU A 413 23.46 -6.09 25.59
CA LEU A 413 22.90 -7.36 25.17
C LEU A 413 23.44 -8.45 26.10
N VAL A 414 22.54 -9.23 26.70
CA VAL A 414 22.89 -10.36 27.57
C VAL A 414 22.43 -11.63 26.86
N LEU A 415 23.39 -12.48 26.49
CA LEU A 415 23.12 -13.77 25.88
C LEU A 415 23.16 -14.85 26.97
N GLY A 416 22.01 -15.46 27.25
CA GLY A 416 21.88 -16.55 28.22
C GLY A 416 22.42 -17.88 27.69
N SER A 417 22.53 -18.86 28.57
CA SER A 417 22.84 -20.24 28.19
C SER A 417 21.70 -20.84 27.36
N ALA A 418 22.04 -21.65 26.36
CA ALA A 418 21.04 -22.35 25.56
C ALA A 418 20.22 -23.32 26.42
N GLU A 419 18.90 -23.17 26.39
CA GLU A 419 17.93 -23.99 27.12
C GLU A 419 17.04 -24.76 26.15
N ARG A 420 16.58 -25.96 26.53
CA ARG A 420 15.57 -26.68 25.73
C ARG A 420 14.17 -26.24 26.15
N ASN A 421 13.38 -25.75 25.21
CA ASN A 421 11.98 -25.47 25.45
C ASN A 421 11.15 -26.76 25.57
N GLY A 422 9.86 -26.63 25.93
CA GLY A 422 8.93 -27.77 26.04
C GLY A 422 8.71 -28.57 24.75
N PHE A 423 9.20 -28.08 23.60
CA PHE A 423 9.17 -28.74 22.30
C PHE A 423 10.53 -29.35 21.90
N GLY A 424 11.51 -29.36 22.81
CA GLY A 424 12.85 -29.90 22.58
C GLY A 424 13.75 -29.03 21.70
N ARG A 425 13.33 -27.81 21.35
CA ARG A 425 14.16 -26.85 20.59
C ARG A 425 15.09 -26.12 21.54
N SER A 426 16.34 -25.96 21.11
CA SER A 426 17.29 -25.07 21.77
C SER A 426 16.84 -23.62 21.60
N ILE A 427 16.74 -22.89 22.70
CA ILE A 427 16.42 -21.47 22.76
C ILE A 427 17.51 -20.80 23.59
N THR A 428 18.13 -19.78 23.03
CA THR A 428 19.16 -19.00 23.71
C THR A 428 18.52 -17.68 24.16
N PRO A 429 18.24 -17.49 25.46
CA PRO A 429 17.63 -16.25 25.95
C PRO A 429 18.48 -15.05 25.56
N LEU A 430 17.84 -13.99 25.10
CA LEU A 430 18.50 -12.74 24.74
C LEU A 430 17.75 -11.59 25.41
N THR A 431 18.41 -10.93 26.36
CA THR A 431 17.87 -9.74 27.03
C THR A 431 18.59 -8.51 26.50
N GLN A 432 17.83 -7.47 26.16
CA GLN A 432 18.35 -6.20 25.68
C GLN A 432 17.97 -5.08 26.65
N TYR A 433 18.99 -4.41 27.19
CA TYR A 433 18.84 -3.24 28.05
C TYR A 433 19.19 -1.99 27.27
N PHE A 434 18.23 -1.07 27.15
CA PHE A 434 18.41 0.23 26.51
C PHE A 434 18.56 1.28 27.61
N SER A 435 19.70 1.95 27.69
CA SER A 435 19.99 2.99 28.68
C SER A 435 20.45 4.28 28.00
N GLU A 436 20.52 5.38 28.75
CA GLU A 436 21.05 6.64 28.23
C GLU A 436 22.54 6.48 27.90
N SER A 437 22.96 6.96 26.72
CA SER A 437 24.37 6.89 26.35
C SER A 437 25.17 7.95 27.12
N PRO A 438 26.30 7.60 27.75
CA PRO A 438 27.22 8.58 28.30
C PRO A 438 28.00 9.33 27.22
N SER A 439 27.97 8.85 25.97
CA SER A 439 28.67 9.43 24.83
C SER A 439 27.70 10.14 23.87
N SER A 440 28.26 10.92 22.94
CA SER A 440 27.48 11.60 21.89
C SER A 440 26.99 10.66 20.78
N ILE A 441 27.32 9.37 20.86
CA ILE A 441 26.96 8.35 19.88
C ILE A 441 26.27 7.19 20.59
N SER A 442 25.46 6.44 19.84
CA SER A 442 24.88 5.20 20.37
C SER A 442 25.97 4.13 20.48
N GLU A 443 25.92 3.32 21.53
CA GLU A 443 26.87 2.23 21.76
C GLU A 443 26.14 0.90 21.90
N VAL A 444 26.71 -0.18 21.36
CA VAL A 444 26.16 -1.53 21.47
C VAL A 444 27.25 -2.45 22.02
N LYS A 445 26.93 -3.17 23.11
CA LYS A 445 27.87 -4.10 23.76
C LYS A 445 27.14 -5.38 24.14
N VAL A 446 27.80 -6.52 23.94
CA VAL A 446 27.37 -7.78 24.56
C VAL A 446 28.13 -7.94 25.87
N ILE A 447 27.40 -8.21 26.95
CA ILE A 447 27.94 -8.32 28.30
C ILE A 447 27.68 -9.72 28.85
N ASP A 448 28.72 -10.31 29.44
CA ASP A 448 28.66 -11.62 30.09
C ASP A 448 28.33 -11.50 31.58
N ASP A 449 28.77 -10.40 32.21
CA ASP A 449 28.57 -10.12 33.63
C ASP A 449 27.51 -9.03 33.81
N LEU A 450 26.30 -9.44 34.18
CA LEU A 450 25.19 -8.54 34.52
C LEU A 450 24.75 -8.77 35.97
N GLU A 451 24.88 -7.74 36.79
CA GLU A 451 24.32 -7.72 38.14
C GLU A 451 23.03 -6.89 38.14
N CYS A 452 21.88 -7.56 38.26
CA CYS A 452 20.58 -6.91 38.43
C CYS A 452 20.38 -6.53 39.89
N ASN A 453 20.12 -5.24 40.15
CA ASN A 453 19.78 -4.77 41.50
C ASN A 453 18.34 -5.19 41.84
N VAL A 454 18.19 -6.16 42.76
CA VAL A 454 16.89 -6.79 43.11
C VAL A 454 15.89 -5.83 43.79
N GLY A 455 16.25 -4.56 44.00
CA GLY A 455 15.43 -3.56 44.69
C GLY A 455 14.78 -2.49 43.81
N ASP A 456 15.29 -2.26 42.59
CA ASP A 456 14.81 -1.20 41.70
C ASP A 456 14.58 -1.78 40.30
N SER A 457 13.31 -1.77 39.86
CA SER A 457 12.92 -2.27 38.55
C SER A 457 13.45 -1.34 37.46
N GLY A 458 14.72 -1.50 37.07
CA GLY A 458 15.30 -0.74 35.99
C GLY A 458 16.79 -0.42 36.11
N SER A 459 17.48 -0.70 37.21
CA SER A 459 18.94 -0.53 37.27
C SER A 459 19.69 -1.86 37.10
N PHE A 460 20.81 -1.80 36.39
CA PHE A 460 21.72 -2.93 36.22
C PHE A 460 23.16 -2.41 36.29
N SER A 461 24.10 -3.26 36.67
CA SER A 461 25.52 -2.90 36.63
C SER A 461 26.34 -3.90 35.82
N THR A 462 27.37 -3.38 35.15
CA THR A 462 28.33 -4.16 34.38
C THR A 462 29.69 -3.46 34.45
N GLY A 463 30.75 -4.23 34.70
CA GLY A 463 32.10 -3.68 34.91
C GLY A 463 32.19 -2.68 36.08
N GLY A 464 31.32 -2.81 37.09
CA GLY A 464 31.26 -1.90 38.24
C GLY A 464 30.61 -0.54 37.97
N VAL A 465 30.01 -0.33 36.79
CA VAL A 465 29.25 0.88 36.45
C VAL A 465 27.76 0.57 36.49
N GLU A 466 27.00 1.41 37.19
CA GLU A 466 25.54 1.31 37.26
C GLU A 466 24.86 2.09 36.12
N PHE A 467 23.86 1.47 35.52
CA PHE A 467 23.07 2.02 34.41
C PHE A 467 21.58 1.98 34.77
N GLN A 468 20.85 3.01 34.37
CA GLN A 468 19.39 3.00 34.40
C GLN A 468 18.85 2.60 33.02
N ALA A 469 18.21 1.44 32.94
CA ALA A 469 17.50 1.00 31.76
C ALA A 469 16.24 1.86 31.56
N ASN A 470 16.17 2.52 30.42
CA ASN A 470 14.94 3.12 29.91
C ASN A 470 13.94 2.04 29.52
N PHE A 471 14.42 1.00 28.82
CA PHE A 471 13.62 -0.11 28.29
C PHE A 471 14.38 -1.42 28.45
N VAL A 472 13.65 -2.50 28.76
CA VAL A 472 14.17 -3.86 28.73
C VAL A 472 13.30 -4.68 27.79
N ARG A 473 13.93 -5.41 26.89
CA ARG A 473 13.27 -6.38 26.00
C ARG A 473 13.87 -7.76 26.26
N CYS A 474 13.03 -8.78 26.29
CA CYS A 474 13.44 -10.16 26.54
C CYS A 474 12.90 -11.03 25.41
N ASN A 475 13.80 -11.55 24.58
CA ASN A 475 13.51 -12.39 23.43
C ASN A 475 14.44 -13.62 23.47
N SER A 476 14.56 -14.33 22.35
CA SER A 476 15.64 -15.30 22.15
C SER A 476 16.49 -14.94 20.93
N PHE A 477 17.72 -15.43 20.88
CA PHE A 477 18.57 -15.27 19.71
C PHE A 477 17.92 -15.85 18.44
N GLU A 478 17.30 -17.02 18.56
CA GLU A 478 16.62 -17.70 17.44
C GLU A 478 15.40 -16.91 16.94
N SER A 479 14.70 -16.20 17.84
CA SER A 479 13.59 -15.33 17.46
C SER A 479 14.02 -14.14 16.59
N LEU A 480 15.31 -13.82 16.51
CA LEU A 480 15.81 -12.84 15.53
C LEU A 480 15.67 -13.35 14.10
N PHE A 481 15.74 -14.66 13.86
CA PHE A 481 15.67 -15.21 12.50
C PHE A 481 14.29 -15.69 12.09
N PHE A 482 13.40 -15.94 13.06
CA PHE A 482 12.05 -16.43 12.80
C PHE A 482 10.97 -15.44 13.24
N SER A 483 9.99 -15.22 12.38
CA SER A 483 8.78 -14.49 12.77
C SER A 483 8.00 -15.30 13.80
N ILE A 484 7.58 -14.64 14.89
CA ILE A 484 6.59 -15.20 15.81
C ILE A 484 5.26 -15.16 15.08
N VAL A 485 4.69 -16.33 14.81
CA VAL A 485 3.37 -16.49 14.18
C VAL A 485 2.36 -15.53 14.81
N GLY A 486 1.81 -14.62 14.01
CA GLY A 486 0.72 -13.71 14.40
C GLY A 486 1.11 -12.28 14.81
N ARG A 487 2.38 -11.85 14.71
CA ARG A 487 2.77 -10.44 15.00
C ARG A 487 3.12 -9.58 13.77
N MET A 488 3.50 -10.18 12.64
CA MET A 488 3.69 -9.48 11.36
C MET A 488 3.40 -10.44 10.19
N ASN A 489 2.93 -9.87 9.07
CA ASN A 489 2.79 -10.56 7.78
C ASN A 489 4.13 -11.14 7.30
N ASP A 490 4.08 -12.08 6.36
CA ASP A 490 5.24 -12.67 5.66
C ASP A 490 6.17 -11.63 4.96
N SER A 491 5.80 -10.34 4.95
CA SER A 491 6.49 -9.24 4.25
C SER A 491 7.96 -9.04 4.63
N PHE A 492 8.39 -9.47 5.82
CA PHE A 492 9.79 -9.35 6.29
C PHE A 492 10.48 -10.71 6.49
N GLN A 493 9.97 -11.77 5.86
CA GLN A 493 10.60 -13.08 5.95
C GLN A 493 12.08 -12.98 5.53
N GLY A 494 13.00 -13.59 6.30
CA GLY A 494 14.45 -13.55 6.03
C GLY A 494 15.17 -12.22 6.31
N MET A 495 14.45 -11.10 6.44
CA MET A 495 14.99 -9.75 6.59
C MET A 495 15.06 -9.34 8.07
N THR A 496 16.08 -9.81 8.79
CA THR A 496 16.21 -9.64 10.24
C THR A 496 16.33 -8.18 10.67
N LEU A 497 17.17 -7.41 9.98
CA LEU A 497 17.42 -6.01 10.31
C LEU A 497 16.17 -5.17 10.05
N ARG A 498 15.57 -5.32 8.86
CA ARG A 498 14.35 -4.60 8.47
C ARG A 498 13.19 -4.94 9.40
N ARG A 499 13.01 -6.22 9.75
CA ARG A 499 11.97 -6.62 10.70
C ARG A 499 12.16 -5.92 12.04
N LEU A 500 13.38 -5.89 12.59
CA LEU A 500 13.66 -5.24 13.89
C LEU A 500 13.35 -3.73 13.87
N VAL A 501 13.68 -3.04 12.78
CA VAL A 501 13.36 -1.62 12.58
C VAL A 501 11.85 -1.41 12.54
N TYR A 502 11.14 -2.14 11.69
CA TYR A 502 9.70 -1.95 11.50
C TYR A 502 8.88 -2.42 12.71
N GLU A 503 9.24 -3.52 13.37
CA GLU A 503 8.58 -3.96 14.62
C GLU A 503 8.67 -2.90 15.70
N THR A 504 9.84 -2.27 15.83
CA THR A 504 10.03 -1.17 16.78
C THR A 504 9.14 0.04 16.43
N ILE A 505 9.03 0.38 15.14
CA ILE A 505 8.14 1.45 14.69
C ILE A 505 6.67 1.11 14.97
N VAL A 506 6.23 -0.12 14.67
CA VAL A 506 4.85 -0.59 14.97
C VAL A 506 4.52 -0.43 16.44
N ASP A 507 5.41 -0.89 17.33
CA ASP A 507 5.22 -0.82 18.78
C ASP A 507 5.02 0.63 19.27
N GLU A 508 5.73 1.59 18.67
CA GLU A 508 5.70 3.00 19.05
C GLU A 508 4.58 3.80 18.36
N LEU A 509 4.14 3.34 17.17
CA LEU A 509 3.22 4.08 16.31
C LEU A 509 1.89 4.38 16.98
N ASN A 510 1.42 3.52 17.90
CA ASN A 510 0.16 3.77 18.62
C ASN A 510 0.21 5.03 19.50
N ALA A 511 1.34 5.30 20.15
CA ALA A 511 1.54 6.52 20.93
C ALA A 511 1.63 7.74 20.00
N VAL A 512 2.39 7.61 18.92
CA VAL A 512 2.55 8.66 17.90
C VAL A 512 1.20 9.04 17.26
N LYS A 513 0.37 8.05 16.90
CA LYS A 513 -0.99 8.23 16.38
C LYS A 513 -1.88 9.03 17.33
N LYS A 514 -1.78 8.78 18.64
CA LYS A 514 -2.55 9.52 19.65
C LYS A 514 -2.13 10.98 19.69
N ILE A 515 -0.82 11.24 19.68
CA ILE A 515 -0.27 12.60 19.70
C ILE A 515 -0.62 13.36 18.41
N PHE A 516 -0.49 12.72 17.25
CA PHE A 516 -0.85 13.29 15.96
C PHE A 516 -2.31 13.76 15.93
N ARG A 517 -3.26 12.95 16.43
CA ARG A 517 -4.67 13.36 16.57
C ARG A 517 -4.84 14.62 17.41
N THR A 518 -4.11 14.74 18.52
CA THR A 518 -4.21 15.90 19.42
C THR A 518 -3.59 17.15 18.79
N GLN A 519 -2.42 17.03 18.19
CA GLN A 519 -1.73 18.16 17.55
C GLN A 519 -2.58 18.78 16.43
N CYS A 520 -3.15 17.95 15.55
CA CYS A 520 -3.92 18.43 14.41
C CYS A 520 -5.28 19.04 14.80
N LYS A 521 -5.86 18.65 15.94
CA LYS A 521 -7.12 19.24 16.45
C LYS A 521 -6.92 20.62 17.09
N ASN A 522 -5.78 20.86 17.72
CA ASN A 522 -5.56 22.12 18.44
C ASN A 522 -5.29 23.30 17.49
N VAL A 523 -4.79 23.05 16.28
CA VAL A 523 -4.51 24.08 15.26
C VAL A 523 -5.79 24.74 14.71
N GLU A 524 -6.97 24.15 14.89
CA GLU A 524 -8.24 24.73 14.42
C GLU A 524 -8.89 25.70 15.43
N ASN A 525 -8.44 25.68 16.69
CA ASN A 525 -8.98 26.54 17.76
C ASN A 525 -8.10 27.77 18.05
N SER A 526 -7.01 27.93 17.31
CA SER A 526 -6.02 29.02 17.39
C SER A 526 -5.98 29.77 16.08
#